data_AF-A0A6I3LM70-F1
#
_entry.id   AF-A0A6I3LM70-F1
#
_cell.length_a   1.000
_cell.length_b   1.000
_cell.length_c   1.000
_cell.angle_alpha   90.00
_cell.angle_beta   90.00
_cell.angle_gamma   90.00
#
_symmetry.space_group_name_H-M   'P 1'
#
loop_
_entity.id
_entity.type
_entity.pdbx_description
1 polymer ?
#
loop_
_entity_poly.entity_id
_entity_poly.type
_entity_poly.pdbx_seq_one_letter_code
_entity_poly.pdbx_strand_id
1 'polypeptide(L)'
;MKFNFKQVILPLVVVGMATAAAFATNAVKSNSLATPSEWGYVYNHQKQECEYKMDCSEVPGAICTYLDQQVFGVNRFDELGQPILSECSVLLYKPLN
;
A
#
# COMPACT_ATOMS: atom_id res chain seq x y z
N MET A 1 13.32 -29.23 -49.42
CA MET A 1 13.46 -29.26 -47.94
C MET A 1 12.15 -28.80 -47.32
N LYS A 2 11.54 -29.61 -46.46
CA LYS A 2 10.28 -29.28 -45.76
C LYS A 2 10.64 -28.37 -44.58
N PHE A 3 10.39 -27.06 -44.69
CA PHE A 3 10.67 -26.13 -43.59
C PHE A 3 9.74 -26.44 -42.42
N ASN A 4 10.29 -26.89 -41.30
CA ASN A 4 9.55 -27.20 -40.07
C ASN A 4 9.17 -25.90 -39.36
N PHE A 5 8.10 -25.24 -39.82
CA PHE A 5 7.55 -24.01 -39.24
C PHE A 5 7.39 -24.05 -37.71
N LYS A 6 7.10 -25.22 -37.14
CA LYS A 6 6.98 -25.42 -35.68
C LYS A 6 8.28 -25.17 -34.90
N GLN A 7 9.44 -25.40 -35.50
CA GLN A 7 10.73 -25.22 -34.82
C GLN A 7 11.18 -23.75 -34.71
N VAL A 8 10.62 -22.86 -35.53
CA VAL A 8 10.96 -21.43 -35.56
C VAL A 8 9.96 -20.60 -34.76
N ILE A 9 8.68 -20.98 -34.78
CA ILE A 9 7.61 -20.25 -34.06
C ILE A 9 7.73 -20.43 -32.54
N LEU A 10 8.07 -21.63 -32.06
CA LEU A 10 8.18 -21.92 -30.63
C LEU A 10 9.17 -21.02 -29.86
N PRO A 11 10.44 -20.86 -30.28
CA PRO A 11 11.38 -19.99 -29.56
C PRO A 11 10.94 -18.52 -29.59
N LEU A 12 10.31 -18.08 -30.68
CA LEU A 12 9.87 -16.70 -30.85
C LEU A 12 8.69 -16.35 -29.93
N VAL A 13 7.77 -17.29 -29.73
CA VAL A 13 6.66 -17.16 -28.77
C VAL A 13 7.17 -17.14 -27.32
N VAL A 14 8.12 -18.01 -26.98
CA VAL A 14 8.70 -18.05 -25.63
C VAL A 14 9.40 -16.74 -25.28
N VAL A 15 10.18 -16.19 -26.22
CA VAL A 15 10.85 -14.89 -26.04
C VAL A 15 9.83 -13.75 -25.96
N GLY A 16 8.77 -13.78 -26.76
CA GLY A 16 7.69 -12.78 -26.70
C GLY A 16 6.87 -12.81 -25.41
N MET A 17 6.62 -13.98 -24.84
CA MET A 17 5.96 -14.12 -23.55
C MET A 17 6.85 -13.63 -22.40
N ALA A 18 8.15 -13.91 -22.46
CA ALA A 18 9.11 -13.46 -21.44
C ALA A 18 9.23 -11.93 -21.38
N THR A 19 9.22 -11.24 -22.53
CA THR A 19 9.26 -9.77 -22.57
C THR A 19 7.96 -9.16 -22.08
N ALA A 20 6.80 -9.69 -22.46
CA ALA A 20 5.50 -9.20 -21.98
C ALA A 20 5.36 -9.27 -20.44
N ALA A 21 5.87 -10.34 -19.81
CA ALA A 21 5.86 -10.49 -18.35
C ALA A 21 6.71 -9.44 -17.62
N ALA A 22 7.86 -9.04 -18.20
CA ALA A 22 8.72 -8.00 -17.63
C ALA A 22 8.06 -6.61 -17.67
N PHE A 23 7.32 -6.28 -18.72
CA PHE A 23 6.60 -4.99 -18.81
C PHE A 23 5.32 -4.96 -17.96
N ALA A 24 4.63 -6.09 -17.80
CA ALA A 24 3.45 -6.19 -16.92
C ALA A 24 3.80 -5.92 -15.44
N THR A 25 4.99 -6.33 -14.99
CA THR A 25 5.45 -6.07 -13.61
C THR A 25 5.69 -4.58 -13.36
N ASN A 26 6.12 -3.82 -14.38
CA ASN A 26 6.34 -2.37 -14.26
C ASN A 26 5.02 -1.58 -14.34
N ALA A 27 4.02 -2.07 -15.06
CA ALA A 27 2.70 -1.45 -15.16
C ALA A 27 1.85 -1.61 -13.87
N VAL A 28 2.07 -2.67 -13.09
CA VAL A 28 1.42 -2.85 -11.78
C VAL A 28 1.95 -1.85 -10.74
N LYS A 29 3.21 -1.40 -10.87
CA LYS A 29 3.79 -0.41 -9.96
C LYS A 29 3.22 1.00 -10.15
N SER A 30 2.70 1.33 -11.33
CA SER A 30 2.05 2.62 -11.62
C SER A 30 0.55 2.66 -11.31
N ASN A 31 -0.08 1.52 -11.07
CA ASN A 31 -1.51 1.41 -10.76
C ASN A 31 -1.80 1.11 -9.28
N SER A 32 -0.80 1.15 -8.41
CA SER A 32 -1.04 1.40 -7.00
C SER A 32 -1.48 2.86 -6.85
N LEU A 33 -2.72 3.14 -7.26
CA LEU A 33 -3.53 4.22 -6.71
C LEU A 33 -3.26 4.26 -5.22
N ALA A 34 -2.48 5.27 -4.81
CA ALA A 34 -2.02 5.58 -3.47
C ALA A 34 -2.62 4.66 -2.39
N THR A 35 -2.12 3.43 -2.29
CA THR A 35 -2.38 2.64 -1.09
C THR A 35 -1.72 3.46 0.02
N PRO A 36 -2.51 3.98 0.94
CA PRO A 36 -2.05 4.88 1.98
C PRO A 36 -0.92 4.19 2.72
N SER A 37 0.20 4.89 2.91
CA SER A 37 1.40 4.26 3.45
C SER A 37 1.17 3.80 4.89
N GLU A 38 0.20 4.41 5.58
CA GLU A 38 -0.10 4.14 6.98
C GLU A 38 -1.59 4.20 7.31
N TRP A 39 -1.92 3.43 8.34
CA TRP A 39 -3.26 3.35 8.90
C TRP A 39 -3.37 4.38 10.01
N GLY A 40 -4.46 5.15 10.01
CA GLY A 40 -4.75 6.17 10.99
C GLY A 40 -5.72 5.69 12.08
N TYR A 41 -5.40 6.07 13.31
CA TYR A 41 -6.10 5.68 14.53
C TYR A 41 -6.62 6.89 15.31
N VAL A 42 -7.77 6.74 15.97
CA VAL A 42 -8.29 7.75 16.91
C VAL A 42 -8.29 7.16 18.31
N TYR A 43 -7.84 7.95 19.29
CA TYR A 43 -7.81 7.51 20.67
C TYR A 43 -9.23 7.48 21.28
N ASN A 44 -9.68 6.29 21.69
CA ASN A 44 -10.92 6.11 22.42
C ASN A 44 -10.67 6.23 23.93
N HIS A 45 -11.05 7.37 24.50
CA HIS A 45 -10.88 7.66 25.93
C HIS A 45 -11.66 6.71 26.86
N GLN A 46 -12.75 6.07 26.40
CA GLN A 46 -13.56 5.17 27.24
C GLN A 46 -12.89 3.81 27.41
N LYS A 47 -12.25 3.32 26.34
CA LYS A 47 -11.58 2.02 26.32
C LYS A 47 -10.06 2.14 26.52
N GLN A 48 -9.56 3.37 26.55
CA GLN A 48 -8.13 3.72 26.62
C GLN A 48 -7.29 3.09 25.51
N GLU A 49 -7.88 2.90 24.32
CA GLU A 49 -7.25 2.23 23.18
C GLU A 49 -7.35 3.07 21.90
N CYS A 50 -6.40 2.89 20.99
CA CYS A 50 -6.47 3.43 19.64
C CYS A 50 -7.44 2.60 18.79
N GLU A 51 -8.49 3.22 18.24
CA GLU A 51 -9.38 2.58 17.28
C GLU A 51 -8.97 2.91 15.85
N TYR A 52 -8.86 1.91 14.99
CA TYR A 52 -8.65 2.11 13.57
C TYR A 52 -9.81 2.87 12.94
N LYS A 53 -9.53 3.95 12.21
CA LYS A 53 -10.58 4.78 11.61
C LYS A 53 -10.45 4.96 10.11
N MET A 54 -9.23 5.19 9.60
CA MET A 54 -9.07 5.58 8.21
C MET A 54 -7.63 5.51 7.75
N ASP A 55 -7.48 5.64 6.45
CA ASP A 55 -6.21 5.75 5.77
C ASP A 55 -5.65 7.18 5.78
N CYS A 56 -4.40 7.34 6.22
CA CYS A 56 -3.72 8.64 6.27
C CYS A 56 -2.28 8.53 5.72
N SER A 57 -1.53 9.62 5.76
CA SER A 57 -0.15 9.74 5.27
C SER A 57 0.76 10.39 6.30
N GLU A 58 2.05 10.02 6.31
CA GLU A 58 3.08 10.73 7.08
C GLU A 58 3.55 12.03 6.39
N VAL A 59 3.17 12.24 5.12
CA VAL A 59 3.57 13.44 4.37
C VAL A 59 2.89 14.67 4.97
N PRO A 60 3.63 15.69 5.44
CA PRO A 60 3.05 16.87 6.06
C PRO A 60 2.02 17.55 5.14
N GLY A 61 0.82 17.77 5.65
CA GLY A 61 -0.30 18.34 4.90
C GLY A 61 -1.42 18.81 5.83
N ALA A 62 -2.67 18.78 5.35
CA ALA A 62 -3.81 18.99 6.22
C ALA A 62 -3.94 17.83 7.21
N ILE A 63 -4.17 18.11 8.50
CA ILE A 63 -4.32 17.09 9.53
C ILE A 63 -5.46 16.12 9.14
N CYS A 64 -5.20 14.83 9.33
CA CYS A 64 -6.19 13.78 9.12
C CYS A 64 -7.20 13.79 10.26
N THR A 65 -8.50 13.81 9.95
CA THR A 65 -9.58 13.94 10.96
C THR A 65 -10.72 12.98 10.65
N TYR A 66 -11.25 12.32 11.69
CA TYR A 66 -12.42 11.44 11.62
C TYR A 66 -13.46 11.88 12.65
N LEU A 67 -14.67 12.23 12.22
CA LEU A 67 -15.74 12.75 13.09
C LEU A 67 -15.26 13.88 14.02
N ASP A 68 -14.56 14.87 13.46
CA ASP A 68 -13.94 16.00 14.18
C ASP A 68 -12.85 15.64 15.20
N GLN A 69 -12.46 14.36 15.28
CA GLN A 69 -11.33 13.91 16.08
C GLN A 69 -10.07 13.82 15.23
N GLN A 70 -8.94 14.23 15.82
CA GLN A 70 -7.63 14.12 15.21
C GLN A 70 -7.18 12.67 15.14
N VAL A 71 -6.55 12.30 14.03
CA VAL A 71 -6.05 10.95 13.77
C VAL A 71 -4.53 10.88 14.00
N PHE A 72 -4.07 9.79 14.60
CA PHE A 72 -2.70 9.53 14.98
C PHE A 72 -2.19 8.21 14.38
N GLY A 73 -0.87 8.10 14.26
CA GLY A 73 -0.16 6.88 13.87
C GLY A 73 0.30 6.08 15.09
N VAL A 74 0.57 4.79 14.85
CA VAL A 74 1.15 3.88 15.83
C VAL A 74 2.66 3.79 15.62
N ASN A 75 3.42 4.02 16.68
CA ASN A 75 4.90 3.98 16.61
C ASN A 75 5.49 2.58 16.84
N ARG A 76 4.65 1.60 17.22
CA ARG A 76 5.09 0.24 17.50
C ARG A 76 4.13 -0.77 16.90
N PHE A 77 4.72 -1.80 16.30
CA PHE A 77 4.05 -2.99 15.83
C PHE A 77 4.53 -4.18 16.66
N ASP A 78 3.67 -5.17 16.87
CA ASP A 78 4.04 -6.42 17.53
C ASP A 78 4.83 -7.34 16.59
N GLU A 79 5.24 -8.52 17.08
CA GLU A 79 5.98 -9.51 16.29
C GLU A 79 5.19 -10.08 15.09
N LEU A 80 3.85 -9.91 15.09
CA LEU A 80 2.97 -10.28 13.98
C LEU A 80 2.76 -9.12 12.99
N GLY A 81 3.38 -7.97 13.23
CA GLY A 81 3.21 -6.76 12.41
C GLY A 81 1.87 -6.05 12.65
N GLN A 82 1.19 -6.33 13.75
CA GLN A 82 -0.04 -5.67 14.13
C GLN A 82 0.24 -4.40 14.94
N PRO A 83 -0.57 -3.35 14.77
CA PRO A 83 -0.41 -2.09 15.50
C PRO A 83 -0.57 -2.29 17.01
N ILE A 84 0.38 -1.82 17.82
CA ILE A 84 0.23 -1.80 19.28
C ILE A 84 -0.60 -0.56 19.65
N LEU A 85 -1.90 -0.77 19.88
CA LEU A 85 -2.92 0.27 20.05
C LEU A 85 -2.80 1.11 21.34
N SER A 86 -1.71 0.96 22.10
CA SER A 86 -1.47 1.74 23.33
C SER A 86 -0.71 3.06 23.11
N GLU A 87 -0.14 3.30 21.91
CA GLU A 87 0.75 4.44 21.67
C GLU A 87 0.38 5.24 20.39
N CYS A 88 -0.79 5.89 20.39
CA CYS A 88 -1.19 6.92 19.39
C CYS A 88 -0.37 8.21 19.58
N SER A 89 0.81 8.30 18.97
CA SER A 89 1.78 9.35 19.33
C SER A 89 2.27 10.22 18.17
N VAL A 90 2.06 9.80 16.91
CA VAL A 90 2.45 10.59 15.73
C VAL A 90 1.22 11.22 15.11
N LEU A 91 1.30 12.49 14.70
CA LEU A 91 0.26 13.12 13.89
C LEU A 91 0.30 12.58 12.46
N LEU A 92 -0.86 12.19 11.94
CA LEU A 92 -1.01 11.82 10.54
C LEU A 92 -1.74 12.91 9.75
N TYR A 93 -1.47 12.92 8.45
CA TYR A 93 -1.95 13.93 7.51
C TYR A 93 -2.76 13.30 6.39
N LYS A 94 -3.55 14.12 5.68
CA LYS A 94 -4.29 13.67 4.50
C LYS A 94 -3.34 13.42 3.34
N PRO A 95 -3.51 12.31 2.59
CA PRO A 95 -2.73 12.09 1.37
C PRO A 95 -2.93 13.24 0.40
N LEU A 96 -1.81 13.80 -0.10
CA LEU A 96 -1.83 14.80 -1.16
C LEU A 96 -2.21 14.08 -2.46
N ASN A 97 -3.37 14.44 -3.01
CA ASN A 97 -3.91 13.88 -4.24
C ASN A 97 -3.20 14.43 -5.49
#